data_AF-A0A3M8B7L7-F1
#
_entry.id   AF-A0A3M8B7L7-F1
#
_cell.length_a   1.000
_cell.length_b   1.000
_cell.length_c   1.000
_cell.angle_alpha   90.00
_cell.angle_beta   90.00
_cell.angle_gamma   90.00
#
_symmetry.space_group_name_H-M   'P 1'
#
loop_
_entity.id
_entity.type
_entity.pdbx_description
1 polymer ?
#
loop_
_entity_poly.entity_id
_entity_poly.type
_entity_poly.pdbx_seq_one_letter_code
_entity_poly.pdbx_strand_id
1 'polypeptide(L)'
;MKLKCNYCDPTVKKGQKQVKSIDTDVDDYIRDPSTKKYYHTECYRLHLKLRKGMTNEEVERMVSERLAAREQEMQEKVERDRFFKWLMEYYDSDLPSYFYMKVNSVRTGEHKLVKEPVDYATLLDIYQHMANYLDKLALKKQMSVSNRMNYDLAVVIGNLGEYKRFKAKQMMSDSETKEIEQRIEDRKIIERIHKNNQDNKHENFSITDIMDELLL
;
A
#
# COMPACT_ATOMS: atom_id res chain seq x y z
N MET A 1 15.85 14.53 5.67
CA MET A 1 15.96 15.96 5.20
C MET A 1 15.42 16.87 6.29
N LYS A 2 15.97 18.08 6.51
CA LYS A 2 15.44 18.99 7.55
C LYS A 2 14.53 20.10 7.00
N LEU A 3 13.38 20.30 7.65
CA LEU A 3 12.35 21.29 7.32
C LEU A 3 12.10 22.25 8.48
N LYS A 4 11.58 23.44 8.16
CA LYS A 4 11.18 24.45 9.14
C LYS A 4 9.75 24.21 9.59
N CYS A 5 9.52 24.07 10.89
CA CYS A 5 8.19 24.11 11.50
C CYS A 5 7.69 25.57 11.58
N ASN A 6 6.54 25.87 10.97
CA ASN A 6 6.01 27.23 10.96
C ASN A 6 5.30 27.65 12.27
N TYR A 7 5.31 26.80 13.28
CA TYR A 7 4.77 27.13 14.60
C TYR A 7 5.87 27.35 15.64
N CYS A 8 6.77 26.38 15.83
CA CYS A 8 7.79 26.44 16.87
C CYS A 8 9.13 27.03 16.40
N ASP A 9 9.46 26.98 15.10
CA ASP A 9 10.74 27.53 14.66
C ASP A 9 10.69 29.06 14.57
N PRO A 10 11.70 29.74 15.12
CA PRO A 10 11.75 31.19 15.12
C PRO A 10 11.84 31.76 13.71
N THR A 11 11.29 32.97 13.54
CA THR A 11 11.51 33.77 12.34
C THR A 11 12.83 34.52 12.51
N VAL A 12 13.81 34.19 11.69
CA VAL A 12 15.16 34.75 11.77
C VAL A 12 15.30 35.98 10.87
N LYS A 13 16.07 36.98 11.31
CA LYS A 13 16.37 38.19 10.52
C LYS A 13 17.40 37.89 9.42
N LYS A 14 17.51 38.79 8.44
CA LYS A 14 18.46 38.68 7.32
C LYS A 14 19.89 38.50 7.87
N GLY A 15 20.55 37.39 7.48
CA GLY A 15 21.91 37.05 7.92
C GLY A 15 22.00 35.98 9.02
N GLN A 16 20.89 35.57 9.64
CA GLN A 16 20.87 34.51 10.65
C GLN A 16 20.51 33.15 10.06
N LYS A 17 21.11 32.08 10.59
CA LYS A 17 20.79 30.69 10.19
C LYS A 17 19.38 30.34 10.60
N GLN A 18 18.59 29.84 9.65
CA GLN A 18 17.23 29.39 9.88
C GLN A 18 17.24 28.06 10.64
N VAL A 19 16.51 28.01 11.75
CA VAL A 19 16.25 26.77 12.48
C VAL A 19 15.31 25.89 11.66
N LYS A 20 15.64 24.60 11.56
CA LYS A 20 14.86 23.57 10.85
C LYS A 20 14.73 22.36 11.77
N SER A 21 13.67 22.36 12.56
CA SER A 21 13.47 21.38 13.63
C SER A 21 12.74 20.11 13.22
N ILE A 22 12.13 20.07 12.03
CA ILE A 22 11.49 18.85 11.50
C ILE A 22 12.54 18.03 10.76
N ASP A 23 12.80 16.80 11.20
CA ASP A 23 13.56 15.81 10.46
C ASP A 23 12.60 14.85 9.74
N THR A 24 12.56 14.91 8.40
CA THR A 24 11.58 14.15 7.60
C THR A 24 11.71 12.64 7.71
N ASP A 25 12.85 12.17 8.22
CA ASP A 25 13.20 10.75 8.24
C ASP A 25 12.77 10.08 9.56
N VAL A 26 12.47 10.88 10.59
CA VAL A 26 12.09 10.39 11.93
C VAL A 26 10.87 11.09 12.53
N ASP A 27 10.60 12.35 12.20
CA ASP A 27 9.51 13.11 12.80
C ASP A 27 8.18 12.90 12.05
N ASP A 28 7.09 12.93 12.81
CA ASP A 28 5.76 13.17 12.27
C ASP A 28 5.52 14.65 11.99
N TYR A 29 5.15 14.94 10.75
CA TYR A 29 4.91 16.30 10.30
C TYR A 29 3.76 16.39 9.30
N ILE A 30 3.18 17.58 9.24
CA ILE A 30 2.10 17.92 8.32
C ILE A 30 2.54 19.08 7.44
N ARG A 31 2.27 18.96 6.14
CA ARG A 31 2.31 20.07 5.19
C ARG A 31 0.90 20.63 5.01
N ASP A 32 0.69 21.88 5.37
CA ASP A 32 -0.59 22.56 5.12
C ASP A 32 -0.72 22.83 3.61
N PRO A 33 -1.74 22.29 2.91
CA PRO A 33 -1.85 22.43 1.46
C PRO A 33 -2.20 23.83 1.00
N SER A 34 -2.81 24.65 1.88
CA SER A 34 -3.22 26.03 1.55
C SER A 34 -2.02 26.98 1.57
N THR A 35 -1.17 26.83 2.59
CA THR A 35 0.00 27.72 2.78
C THR A 35 1.30 27.10 2.30
N LYS A 36 1.31 25.80 1.97
CA LYS A 36 2.48 24.97 1.65
C LYS A 36 3.55 24.94 2.75
N LYS A 37 3.18 25.29 3.99
CA LYS A 37 4.08 25.32 5.15
C LYS A 37 4.07 24.00 5.91
N TYR A 38 5.18 23.71 6.58
CA TYR A 38 5.37 22.48 7.36
C TYR A 38 5.23 22.75 8.85
N TYR A 39 4.75 21.75 9.58
CA TYR A 39 4.54 21.78 11.02
C TYR A 39 4.85 20.39 11.57
N HIS A 40 5.44 20.29 12.77
CA HIS A 40 5.28 19.05 13.55
C HIS A 40 3.79 18.79 13.77
N THR A 41 3.39 17.53 13.86
CA THR A 41 1.97 17.18 14.03
C THR A 41 1.34 17.86 15.25
N GLU A 42 2.02 17.84 16.41
CA GLU A 42 1.54 18.54 17.61
C GLU A 42 1.49 20.07 17.45
N CYS A 43 2.46 20.64 16.75
CA CYS A 43 2.47 22.05 16.42
C CYS A 43 1.29 22.43 15.51
N TYR A 44 0.90 21.54 14.60
CA TYR A 44 -0.27 21.74 13.74
C TYR A 44 -1.56 21.69 14.55
N ARG A 45 -1.70 20.74 15.49
CA ARG A 45 -2.83 20.70 16.43
C ARG A 45 -2.99 22.00 17.20
N LEU A 46 -1.90 22.49 17.80
CA LEU A 46 -1.88 23.76 18.53
C LEU A 46 -2.20 24.94 17.61
N HIS A 47 -1.70 24.93 16.37
CA HIS A 47 -2.03 25.96 15.38
C HIS A 47 -3.53 26.01 15.08
N LEU A 48 -4.16 24.86 14.82
CA LEU A 48 -5.59 24.77 14.54
C LEU A 48 -6.43 25.18 15.76
N LYS A 49 -6.09 24.66 16.95
CA LYS A 49 -6.82 24.96 18.19
C LYS A 49 -6.69 26.42 18.63
N LEU A 50 -5.45 26.92 18.74
CA LEU A 50 -5.18 28.23 19.36
C LEU A 50 -5.26 29.40 18.38
N ARG A 51 -4.92 29.19 17.10
CA ARG A 51 -4.96 30.28 16.10
C ARG A 51 -6.18 30.25 15.20
N LYS A 52 -6.78 29.09 14.98
CA LYS A 52 -8.01 28.96 14.16
C LYS A 52 -9.28 28.72 14.99
N GLY A 53 -9.16 28.49 16.30
CA GLY A 53 -10.30 28.34 17.20
C GLY A 53 -11.16 27.09 16.96
N MET A 54 -10.58 26.05 16.34
CA MET A 54 -11.29 24.80 16.02
C MET A 54 -11.55 23.95 17.27
N THR A 55 -12.61 23.14 17.25
CA THR A 55 -12.88 22.17 18.32
C THR A 55 -11.88 21.00 18.28
N ASN A 56 -11.79 20.22 19.37
CA ASN A 56 -10.87 19.08 19.39
C ASN A 56 -11.24 18.05 18.30
N GLU A 57 -12.53 17.82 18.05
CA GLU A 57 -13.01 16.88 17.04
C GLU A 57 -12.62 17.34 15.63
N GLU A 58 -12.76 18.63 15.32
CA GLU A 58 -12.35 19.20 14.03
C GLU A 58 -10.84 19.09 13.83
N VAL A 59 -10.07 19.36 14.88
CA VAL A 59 -8.60 19.26 14.86
C VAL A 59 -8.17 17.84 14.55
N GLU A 60 -8.67 16.84 15.28
CA GLU A 60 -8.27 15.44 15.06
C GLU A 60 -8.69 14.92 13.70
N ARG A 61 -9.89 15.31 13.22
CA ARG A 61 -10.32 14.97 11.86
C ARG A 61 -9.34 15.54 10.81
N MET A 62 -9.01 16.82 10.90
CA MET A 62 -8.09 17.45 9.96
C MET A 62 -6.69 16.87 10.05
N VAL A 63 -6.18 16.59 11.25
CA VAL A 63 -4.85 15.98 11.45
C VAL A 63 -4.82 14.58 10.84
N SER A 64 -5.83 13.76 11.11
CA SER A 64 -5.95 12.41 10.55
C SER A 64 -5.99 12.41 9.02
N GLU A 65 -6.84 13.26 8.41
CA GLU A 65 -6.92 13.43 6.96
C GLU A 65 -5.56 13.83 6.35
N ARG A 66 -4.80 14.69 7.04
CA ARG A 66 -3.50 15.18 6.58
C ARG A 66 -2.39 14.14 6.70
N LEU A 67 -2.38 13.37 7.79
CA LEU A 67 -1.43 12.28 7.98
C LEU A 67 -1.69 11.16 6.96
N ALA A 68 -2.95 10.81 6.73
CA ALA A 68 -3.33 9.83 5.71
C ALA A 68 -2.89 10.27 4.31
N ALA A 69 -3.10 11.54 3.95
CA ALA A 69 -2.64 12.08 2.67
C ALA A 69 -1.10 12.06 2.54
N ARG A 70 -0.37 12.41 3.60
CA ARG A 70 1.10 12.34 3.63
C ARG A 70 1.60 10.91 3.46
N GLU A 71 0.96 9.96 4.13
CA GLU A 71 1.30 8.55 3.99
C GLU A 71 1.08 8.06 2.56
N GLN A 72 -0.03 8.42 1.93
CA GLN A 72 -0.27 8.13 0.52
C GLN A 72 0.79 8.75 -0.40
N GLU A 73 1.17 10.02 -0.19
CA GLU A 73 2.23 10.67 -0.97
C GLU A 73 3.59 9.96 -0.79
N MET A 74 3.91 9.53 0.43
CA MET A 74 5.14 8.80 0.73
C MET A 74 5.15 7.42 0.08
N GLN A 75 4.04 6.69 0.18
CA GLN A 75 3.86 5.38 -0.45
C GLN A 75 3.98 5.49 -1.97
N GLU A 76 3.30 6.46 -2.59
CA GLU A 76 3.39 6.69 -4.04
C GLU A 76 4.84 6.96 -4.46
N LYS A 77 5.59 7.75 -3.68
CA LYS A 77 7.01 8.02 -3.95
C LYS A 77 7.83 6.72 -3.92
N VAL A 78 7.63 5.87 -2.91
CA VAL A 78 8.32 4.57 -2.80
C VAL A 78 8.00 3.68 -4.00
N GLU A 79 6.72 3.58 -4.36
CA GLU A 79 6.27 2.78 -5.51
C GLU A 79 6.83 3.30 -6.84
N ARG A 80 6.81 4.62 -7.02
CA ARG A 80 7.39 5.29 -8.19
C ARG A 80 8.88 4.99 -8.31
N ASP A 81 9.63 5.16 -7.23
CA ASP A 81 11.07 4.94 -7.21
C ASP A 81 11.38 3.45 -7.48
N ARG A 82 10.59 2.52 -6.92
CA ARG A 82 10.67 1.08 -7.20
C ARG A 82 10.40 0.77 -8.67
N PHE A 83 9.36 1.36 -9.25
CA PHE A 83 8.98 1.15 -10.64
C PHE A 83 10.08 1.59 -11.61
N PHE A 84 10.57 2.82 -11.47
CA PHE A 84 11.61 3.32 -12.36
C PHE A 84 12.94 2.62 -12.16
N LYS A 85 13.29 2.24 -10.92
CA LYS A 85 14.46 1.41 -10.67
C LYS A 85 14.38 0.08 -11.42
N TRP A 86 13.25 -0.61 -11.31
CA TRP A 86 13.05 -1.87 -12.03
C TRP A 86 13.15 -1.70 -13.55
N LEU A 87 12.59 -0.63 -14.12
CA LEU A 87 12.70 -0.38 -15.56
C LEU A 87 14.15 -0.12 -16.02
N MET A 88 14.93 0.64 -15.23
CA MET A 88 16.35 0.88 -15.54
C MET A 88 17.13 -0.45 -15.56
N GLU A 89 16.87 -1.33 -14.58
CA GLU A 89 17.45 -2.67 -14.51
C GLU A 89 16.97 -3.55 -15.68
N TYR A 90 15.68 -3.51 -16.01
CA TYR A 90 15.08 -4.33 -17.06
C TYR A 90 15.60 -3.98 -18.46
N TYR A 91 15.81 -2.70 -18.74
CA TYR A 91 16.33 -2.24 -20.04
C TYR A 91 17.86 -2.10 -20.08
N ASP A 92 18.55 -2.27 -18.95
CA ASP A 92 19.98 -2.00 -18.79
C ASP A 92 20.37 -0.60 -19.35
N SER A 93 19.58 0.42 -19.00
CA SER A 93 19.72 1.76 -19.56
C SER A 93 19.06 2.81 -18.67
N ASP A 94 19.63 4.02 -18.70
CA ASP A 94 18.98 5.22 -18.16
C ASP A 94 17.67 5.51 -18.91
N LEU A 95 16.70 6.04 -18.17
CA LEU A 95 15.42 6.46 -18.73
C LEU A 95 15.50 7.93 -19.18
N PRO A 96 15.18 8.26 -20.43
CA PRO A 96 15.11 9.65 -20.88
C PRO A 96 13.98 10.42 -20.18
N SER A 97 14.14 11.74 -19.99
CA SER A 97 13.12 12.60 -19.36
C SER A 97 11.74 12.50 -20.00
N TYR A 98 11.68 12.36 -21.34
CA TYR A 98 10.42 12.21 -22.06
C TYR A 98 9.67 10.93 -21.66
N PHE A 99 10.39 9.87 -21.27
CA PHE A 99 9.80 8.59 -20.90
C PHE A 99 9.12 8.70 -19.53
N TYR A 100 9.75 9.38 -18.57
CA TYR A 100 9.12 9.74 -17.29
C TYR A 100 7.83 10.51 -17.49
N MET A 101 7.81 11.48 -18.42
CA MET A 101 6.59 12.24 -18.73
C MET A 101 5.48 11.36 -19.30
N LYS A 102 5.82 10.41 -20.19
CA LYS A 102 4.84 9.46 -20.75
C LYS A 102 4.25 8.57 -19.66
N VAL A 103 5.08 7.97 -18.81
CA VAL A 103 4.61 7.19 -17.66
C VAL A 103 3.74 8.05 -16.74
N ASN A 104 4.12 9.30 -16.47
CA ASN A 104 3.31 10.18 -15.64
C ASN A 104 1.93 10.44 -16.25
N SER A 105 1.84 10.67 -17.57
CA SER A 105 0.54 10.82 -18.24
C SER A 105 -0.34 9.57 -18.18
N VAL A 106 0.27 8.37 -18.15
CA VAL A 106 -0.47 7.12 -17.91
C VAL A 106 -0.96 7.07 -16.47
N ARG A 107 -0.09 7.42 -15.51
CA ARG A 107 -0.40 7.46 -14.09
C ARG A 107 -1.53 8.44 -13.76
N THR A 108 -1.57 9.59 -14.41
CA THR A 108 -2.63 10.60 -14.23
C THR A 108 -3.89 10.31 -15.05
N GLY A 109 -3.87 9.33 -15.96
CA GLY A 109 -4.98 9.05 -16.87
C GLY A 109 -5.12 10.06 -18.02
N GLU A 110 -4.13 10.95 -18.21
CA GLU A 110 -4.10 11.92 -19.31
C GLU A 110 -3.65 11.29 -20.64
N HIS A 111 -3.05 10.11 -20.59
CA HIS A 111 -2.60 9.41 -21.78
C HIS A 111 -3.79 8.89 -22.61
N LYS A 112 -3.81 9.17 -23.92
CA LYS A 112 -4.93 8.89 -24.84
C LYS A 112 -5.44 7.44 -24.85
N LEU A 113 -4.58 6.48 -24.51
CA LEU A 113 -4.89 5.04 -24.49
C LEU A 113 -5.37 4.54 -23.13
N VAL A 114 -5.44 5.41 -22.13
CA VAL A 114 -5.78 5.09 -20.75
C VAL A 114 -7.07 5.80 -20.41
N LYS A 115 -8.06 5.06 -19.88
CA LYS A 115 -9.37 5.62 -19.51
C LYS A 115 -9.44 6.08 -18.05
N GLU A 116 -8.52 5.59 -17.22
CA GLU A 116 -8.51 5.81 -15.78
C GLU A 116 -7.07 5.84 -15.25
N PRO A 117 -6.78 6.64 -14.20
CA PRO A 117 -5.48 6.66 -13.55
C PRO A 117 -4.99 5.26 -13.13
N VAL A 118 -3.67 5.10 -13.08
CA VAL A 118 -3.02 3.83 -12.74
C VAL A 118 -1.86 4.13 -11.79
N ASP A 119 -1.84 3.50 -10.62
CA ASP A 119 -0.72 3.66 -9.70
C ASP A 119 0.56 2.95 -10.20
N TYR A 120 1.70 3.35 -9.64
CA TYR A 120 3.00 2.82 -10.03
C TYR A 120 3.17 1.35 -9.64
N ALA A 121 2.54 0.89 -8.56
CA ALA A 121 2.57 -0.51 -8.15
C ALA A 121 1.90 -1.43 -9.19
N THR A 122 0.73 -1.03 -9.70
CA THR A 122 -0.01 -1.74 -10.75
C THR A 122 0.78 -1.73 -12.05
N LEU A 123 1.39 -0.60 -12.42
CA LEU A 123 2.27 -0.52 -13.58
C LEU A 123 3.45 -1.48 -13.45
N LEU A 124 4.10 -1.53 -12.29
CA LEU A 124 5.19 -2.47 -12.03
C LEU A 124 4.73 -3.93 -12.18
N ASP A 125 3.60 -4.29 -11.56
CA ASP A 125 3.08 -5.65 -11.54
C ASP A 125 2.75 -6.15 -12.96
N ILE A 126 2.08 -5.34 -13.80
CA ILE A 126 1.82 -5.72 -15.19
C ILE A 126 3.10 -5.82 -16.02
N TYR A 127 4.07 -4.91 -15.82
CA TYR A 127 5.35 -4.99 -16.52
C TYR A 127 6.10 -6.27 -16.19
N GLN A 128 6.16 -6.64 -14.91
CA GLN A 128 6.78 -7.88 -14.45
C GLN A 128 6.04 -9.11 -14.97
N HIS A 129 4.71 -9.10 -14.94
CA HIS A 129 3.88 -10.17 -15.49
C HIS A 129 4.14 -10.38 -16.99
N MET A 130 4.35 -9.29 -17.74
CA MET A 130 4.56 -9.32 -19.19
C MET A 130 6.03 -9.41 -19.61
N ALA A 131 7.01 -9.33 -18.70
CA ALA A 131 8.44 -9.20 -19.02
C ALA A 131 8.92 -10.24 -20.05
N ASN A 132 8.67 -11.53 -19.81
CA ASN A 132 9.05 -12.61 -20.72
C ASN A 132 8.40 -12.50 -22.11
N TYR A 133 7.19 -11.96 -22.18
CA TYR A 133 6.49 -11.72 -23.45
C TYR A 133 7.10 -10.54 -24.20
N LEU A 134 7.40 -9.45 -23.49
CA LEU A 134 8.06 -8.25 -24.05
C LEU A 134 9.46 -8.58 -24.59
N ASP A 135 10.26 -9.36 -23.86
CA ASP A 135 11.58 -9.83 -24.32
C ASP A 135 11.49 -10.62 -25.64
N LYS A 136 10.54 -11.55 -25.73
CA LYS A 136 10.31 -12.32 -26.97
C LYS A 136 9.91 -11.43 -28.15
N LEU A 137 9.14 -10.37 -27.92
CA LEU A 137 8.79 -9.40 -28.97
C LEU A 137 9.98 -8.55 -29.39
N ALA A 138 10.79 -8.10 -28.43
CA ALA A 138 11.98 -7.30 -28.69
C ALA A 138 12.99 -8.05 -29.56
N LEU A 139 13.25 -9.34 -29.25
CA LEU A 139 14.15 -10.20 -30.02
C LEU A 139 13.72 -10.34 -31.49
N LYS A 140 12.42 -10.42 -31.76
CA LYS A 140 11.88 -10.55 -33.12
C LYS A 140 12.00 -9.27 -33.94
N LYS A 141 11.95 -8.10 -33.28
CA LYS A 141 11.84 -6.80 -33.94
C LYS A 141 13.16 -6.02 -34.01
N GLN A 142 14.22 -6.50 -33.34
CA GLN A 142 15.55 -5.87 -33.32
C GLN A 142 15.50 -4.35 -33.02
N MET A 143 14.72 -3.98 -32.01
CA MET A 143 14.49 -2.57 -31.67
C MET A 143 15.66 -2.00 -30.88
N SER A 144 15.99 -0.72 -31.10
CA SER A 144 16.84 0.03 -30.18
C SER A 144 16.16 0.16 -28.82
N VAL A 145 16.95 0.33 -27.75
CA VAL A 145 16.45 0.44 -26.37
C VAL A 145 15.36 1.52 -26.23
N SER A 146 15.59 2.71 -26.78
CA SER A 146 14.62 3.82 -26.78
C SER A 146 13.30 3.44 -27.47
N ASN A 147 13.36 2.78 -28.63
CA ASN A 147 12.15 2.34 -29.34
C ASN A 147 11.44 1.22 -28.58
N ARG A 148 12.22 0.30 -27.99
CA ARG A 148 11.71 -0.79 -27.16
C ARG A 148 10.94 -0.25 -25.95
N MET A 149 11.51 0.67 -25.18
CA MET A 149 10.84 1.27 -24.01
C MET A 149 9.45 1.83 -24.37
N ASN A 150 9.36 2.57 -25.47
CA ASN A 150 8.09 3.15 -25.93
C ASN A 150 7.10 2.09 -26.43
N TYR A 151 7.61 1.07 -27.12
CA TYR A 151 6.80 -0.03 -27.63
C TYR A 151 6.24 -0.87 -26.49
N ASP A 152 7.09 -1.29 -25.56
CA ASP A 152 6.73 -2.10 -24.40
C ASP A 152 5.69 -1.36 -23.54
N LEU A 153 5.87 -0.06 -23.32
CA LEU A 153 4.87 0.77 -22.64
C LEU A 153 3.51 0.76 -23.35
N ALA A 154 3.49 0.89 -24.68
CA ALA A 154 2.24 0.86 -25.44
C ALA A 154 1.55 -0.52 -25.35
N VAL A 155 2.33 -1.61 -25.41
CA VAL A 155 1.84 -2.98 -25.24
C VAL A 155 1.25 -3.16 -23.84
N VAL A 156 1.97 -2.73 -22.80
CA VAL A 156 1.52 -2.80 -21.40
C VAL A 156 0.21 -2.04 -21.21
N ILE A 157 0.14 -0.79 -21.69
CA ILE A 157 -1.08 0.03 -21.59
C ILE A 157 -2.25 -0.65 -22.31
N GLY A 158 -2.01 -1.20 -23.51
CA GLY A 158 -3.04 -1.90 -24.28
C GLY A 158 -3.61 -3.14 -23.56
N ASN A 159 -2.81 -3.80 -22.73
CA ASN A 159 -3.20 -4.99 -21.97
C ASN A 159 -3.73 -4.69 -20.57
N LEU A 160 -3.67 -3.44 -20.11
CA LEU A 160 -4.01 -3.06 -18.74
C LEU A 160 -5.44 -3.43 -18.35
N GLY A 161 -6.41 -3.23 -19.26
CA GLY A 161 -7.80 -3.58 -19.00
C GLY A 161 -8.04 -5.08 -18.83
N GLU A 162 -7.36 -5.91 -19.62
CA GLU A 162 -7.40 -7.38 -19.48
C GLU A 162 -6.70 -7.83 -18.20
N TYR A 163 -5.55 -7.24 -17.91
CA TYR A 163 -4.79 -7.52 -16.71
C TYR A 163 -5.56 -7.20 -15.43
N LYS A 164 -6.25 -6.05 -15.36
CA LYS A 164 -7.13 -5.73 -14.22
C LYS A 164 -8.23 -6.78 -14.02
N ARG A 165 -8.84 -7.28 -15.11
CA ARG A 165 -9.84 -8.36 -15.03
C ARG A 165 -9.22 -9.68 -14.56
N PHE A 166 -8.01 -10.00 -15.01
CA PHE A 166 -7.26 -11.17 -14.54
C PHE A 166 -6.99 -11.10 -13.03
N LYS A 167 -6.47 -9.96 -12.54
CA LYS A 167 -6.21 -9.75 -11.10
C LYS A 167 -7.49 -9.82 -10.27
N ALA A 168 -8.59 -9.23 -10.73
CA ALA A 168 -9.87 -9.33 -10.03
C ALA A 168 -10.35 -10.79 -9.90
N LYS A 169 -10.25 -11.59 -10.98
CA LYS A 169 -10.57 -13.02 -10.95
C LYS A 169 -9.66 -13.80 -10.01
N GLN A 170 -8.36 -13.51 -10.01
CA GLN A 170 -7.40 -14.14 -9.11
C GLN A 170 -7.74 -13.85 -7.64
N MET A 171 -8.05 -12.61 -7.29
CA MET A 171 -8.45 -12.23 -5.93
C MET A 171 -9.72 -12.95 -5.47
N MET A 172 -10.71 -13.12 -6.35
CA MET A 172 -11.92 -13.89 -6.03
C MET A 172 -11.59 -15.37 -5.78
N SER A 173 -10.80 -15.99 -6.65
CA SER A 173 -10.38 -17.39 -6.51
C SER A 173 -9.54 -17.63 -5.26
N ASP A 174 -8.66 -16.69 -4.90
CA ASP A 174 -7.84 -16.77 -3.69
C ASP A 174 -8.69 -16.64 -2.42
N SER A 175 -9.73 -15.80 -2.46
CA SER A 175 -10.70 -15.68 -1.36
C SER A 175 -11.49 -16.98 -1.18
N GLU A 176 -12.01 -17.53 -2.28
CA GLU A 176 -12.74 -18.81 -2.28
C GLU A 176 -11.86 -19.95 -1.72
N THR A 177 -10.58 -19.98 -2.12
CA THR A 177 -9.63 -20.99 -1.62
C THR A 177 -9.40 -20.85 -0.11
N LYS A 178 -9.21 -19.62 0.39
CA LYS A 178 -9.04 -19.36 1.83
C LYS A 178 -10.28 -19.72 2.64
N GLU A 179 -11.48 -19.45 2.11
CA GLU A 179 -12.74 -19.86 2.76
C GLU A 179 -12.88 -21.38 2.82
N ILE A 180 -12.50 -22.09 1.75
CA ILE A 180 -12.50 -23.56 1.74
C ILE A 180 -11.49 -24.11 2.77
N GLU A 181 -10.27 -23.57 2.81
CA GLU A 181 -9.24 -23.96 3.78
C GLU A 181 -9.72 -23.74 5.22
N GLN A 182 -10.31 -22.58 5.53
CA GLN A 182 -10.90 -22.31 6.84
C GLN A 182 -12.01 -23.31 7.19
N ARG A 183 -12.92 -23.62 6.27
CA ARG A 183 -13.97 -24.62 6.51
C ARG A 183 -13.44 -26.03 6.74
N ILE A 184 -12.32 -26.38 6.11
CA ILE A 184 -11.63 -27.66 6.34
C ILE A 184 -10.98 -27.67 7.74
N GLU A 185 -10.33 -26.58 8.13
CA GLU A 185 -9.75 -26.39 9.47
C GLU A 185 -10.82 -26.53 10.56
N ASP A 186 -11.93 -25.81 10.40
CA ASP A 186 -13.08 -25.84 11.33
C ASP A 186 -13.67 -27.24 11.46
N ARG A 187 -13.82 -27.96 10.34
CA ARG A 187 -14.31 -29.34 10.34
C ARG A 187 -13.36 -30.26 11.12
N LYS A 188 -12.04 -30.14 10.92
CA LYS A 188 -11.04 -30.92 11.67
C LYS A 188 -11.11 -30.64 13.17
N ILE A 189 -11.39 -29.40 13.59
CA ILE A 189 -11.58 -29.04 14.99
C ILE A 189 -12.82 -29.73 15.57
N ILE A 190 -13.96 -29.65 14.86
CA ILE A 190 -15.22 -30.31 15.28
C ILE A 190 -15.04 -31.83 15.40
N GLU A 191 -14.37 -32.46 14.44
CA GLU A 191 -14.09 -33.90 14.45
C GLU A 191 -13.22 -34.31 15.65
N ARG A 192 -12.21 -33.50 16.03
CA ARG A 192 -11.42 -33.74 17.25
C ARG A 192 -12.25 -33.63 18.53
N ILE A 193 -13.15 -32.65 18.61
CA ILE A 193 -14.05 -32.49 19.77
C ILE A 193 -15.00 -33.68 19.88
N HIS A 194 -15.57 -34.14 18.76
CA HIS A 194 -16.46 -35.29 18.74
C HIS A 194 -15.74 -36.59 19.14
N LYS A 195 -14.48 -36.77 18.71
CA LYS A 195 -13.67 -37.93 19.09
C LYS A 195 -13.36 -37.95 20.59
N ASN A 196 -12.97 -36.82 21.16
CA ASN A 196 -12.73 -36.69 22.61
C ASN A 196 -14.01 -36.92 23.45
N ASN A 197 -15.19 -36.62 22.91
CA ASN A 197 -16.47 -36.87 23.58
C ASN A 197 -16.96 -38.32 23.45
N GLN A 198 -16.53 -39.08 22.43
CA GLN A 198 -16.81 -40.51 22.31
C GLN A 198 -15.92 -41.35 23.22
N ASP A 199 -14.66 -40.95 23.42
CA ASP A 199 -13.73 -41.64 24.31
C ASP A 199 -14.14 -41.52 25.81
N ASN A 200 -14.98 -40.55 26.17
CA ASN A 200 -15.56 -40.40 27.51
C ASN A 200 -16.89 -41.16 27.73
N LYS A 201 -17.36 -41.97 26.76
CA LYS A 201 -18.59 -42.78 26.91
C LYS A 201 -18.35 -44.23 27.33
N HIS A 202 -17.11 -44.58 27.68
CA HIS A 202 -16.71 -45.92 28.11
C HIS A 202 -16.21 -45.95 29.56
N GLU A 203 -16.92 -45.33 30.49
CA GLU A 203 -16.87 -45.72 31.91
C GLU A 203 -18.27 -46.16 32.36
N ASN A 204 -18.33 -47.43 32.76
CA ASN A 204 -19.49 -48.10 33.32
C ASN A 204 -20.05 -47.29 34.49
N PHE A 205 -21.24 -46.70 34.33
CA PHE A 205 -22.00 -46.20 35.47
C PHE A 205 -22.77 -47.37 36.10
N SER A 206 -22.15 -48.06 37.06
CA SER A 206 -22.82 -49.10 37.84
C SER A 206 -23.52 -48.48 39.04
N ILE A 207 -24.84 -48.60 39.10
CA ILE A 207 -25.68 -48.15 40.23
C ILE A 207 -25.28 -48.81 41.57
N THR A 208 -24.50 -49.90 41.55
CA THR A 208 -23.95 -50.54 42.76
C THR A 208 -22.96 -49.67 43.51
N ASP A 209 -22.28 -48.73 42.85
CA ASP A 209 -21.21 -47.95 43.47
C ASP A 209 -21.75 -46.81 44.35
N ILE A 210 -23.05 -46.51 44.27
CA ILE A 210 -23.74 -45.50 45.09
C ILE A 210 -24.32 -46.11 46.38
N MET A 211 -24.49 -47.44 46.46
CA MET A 211 -25.12 -48.07 47.63
C MET A 211 -24.16 -48.36 48.78
N ASP A 212 -22.85 -48.51 48.52
CA ASP A 212 -21.85 -48.77 49.57
C ASP A 212 -21.43 -47.50 50.34
N GLU A 213 -21.75 -46.30 49.83
CA GLU A 213 -21.42 -45.02 50.47
C GLU A 213 -22.52 -44.50 51.43
N LEU A 214 -23.66 -45.20 51.54
CA LEU A 214 -24.78 -44.84 52.43
C LEU A 214 -24.99 -45.81 53.62
N LEU A 215 -24.12 -46.81 53.80
CA LEU A 215 -24.22 -47.80 54.89
C LEU A 215 -22.93 -48.00 55.71
N LEU A 216 -21.94 -47.10 55.61
CA LEU A 216 -20.79 -47.03 56.52
C LEU A 216 -20.57 -45.61 57.06
#